data_AF-A0A196SNK0-F1
#
_entry.id   AF-A0A196SNK0-F1
#
_cell.length_a   1.000
_cell.length_b   1.000
_cell.length_c   1.000
_cell.angle_alpha   90.00
_cell.angle_beta   90.00
_cell.angle_gamma   90.00
#
_symmetry.space_group_name_H-M   'P 1'
#
loop_
_entity.id
_entity.type
_entity.pdbx_description
1 polymer ?
#
loop_
_entity_poly.entity_id
_entity_poly.type
_entity_poly.pdbx_seq_one_letter_code
_entity_poly.pdbx_strand_id
1 'polypeptide(L)'
;MGRQPAMTKLGPKRIYLVRCRGGNLKHRAIRLDTGSFSWAGEAFSAKTKILNIVYNASNNELVRTNTIVKGCIVSIDAAPFKAWFEKHYACKIDAKGAVVKDDLTKLEGKSKYTIAKLQKRQESIVDQKEVIEQLAAGKILACISSRPGQSGRADGYILEDEELAFYHKKINQKKK
;
A
#
# COMPACT_ATOMS: atom_id res chain seq x y z
N MET A 1 29.76 -16.72 4.11
CA MET A 1 29.17 -17.73 3.19
C MET A 1 27.99 -17.11 2.46
N GLY A 2 28.03 -17.04 1.13
CA GLY A 2 26.87 -16.66 0.33
C GLY A 2 25.82 -17.77 0.30
N ARG A 3 24.56 -17.43 0.03
CA ARG A 3 23.48 -18.40 -0.25
C ARG A 3 22.73 -17.93 -1.49
N GLN A 4 22.10 -18.86 -2.20
CA GLN A 4 21.25 -18.55 -3.34
C GLN A 4 20.15 -17.52 -2.98
N PRO A 5 19.76 -16.66 -3.95
CA PRO A 5 18.70 -15.68 -3.76
C PRO A 5 17.34 -16.36 -3.56
N ALA A 6 16.42 -15.67 -2.88
CA ALA A 6 15.10 -16.21 -2.57
C ALA A 6 14.13 -16.19 -3.77
N MET A 7 14.31 -15.22 -4.68
CA MET A 7 13.44 -14.97 -5.84
C MET A 7 11.94 -15.04 -5.49
N THR A 8 11.55 -14.35 -4.42
CA THR A 8 10.19 -14.36 -3.87
C THR A 8 9.15 -13.99 -4.94
N LYS A 9 8.15 -14.84 -5.15
CA LYS A 9 7.08 -14.64 -6.15
C LYS A 9 5.77 -14.23 -5.50
N LEU A 10 4.90 -13.64 -6.30
CA LEU A 10 3.51 -13.45 -5.90
C LEU A 10 2.79 -14.80 -5.77
N GLY A 11 2.10 -15.03 -4.67
CA GLY A 11 1.27 -16.23 -4.47
C GLY A 11 1.09 -16.63 -3.01
N PRO A 12 0.42 -17.77 -2.74
CA PRO A 12 0.11 -18.20 -1.39
C PRO A 12 1.35 -18.28 -0.50
N LYS A 13 1.26 -17.67 0.69
CA LYS A 13 2.37 -17.50 1.64
C LYS A 13 3.16 -18.80 1.84
N ARG A 14 4.45 -18.77 1.47
CA ARG A 14 5.42 -19.84 1.71
C ARG A 14 6.76 -19.26 2.14
N ILE A 15 7.19 -19.58 3.36
CA ILE A 15 8.41 -19.05 3.99
C ILE A 15 9.21 -20.21 4.57
N TYR A 16 10.52 -20.24 4.31
CA TYR A 16 11.46 -21.19 4.92
C TYR A 16 12.33 -20.50 5.97
N LEU A 17 12.58 -21.18 7.08
CA LEU A 17 13.56 -20.74 8.08
C LEU A 17 14.96 -21.16 7.65
N VAL A 18 15.92 -20.23 7.76
CA VAL A 18 17.32 -20.47 7.42
C VAL A 18 18.19 -20.14 8.62
N ARG A 19 18.87 -21.15 9.16
CA ARG A 19 19.87 -20.97 10.23
C ARG A 19 21.09 -20.21 9.72
N CYS A 20 21.48 -19.21 10.49
CA CYS A 20 22.59 -18.30 10.22
C CYS A 20 23.65 -18.41 11.33
N ARG A 21 24.77 -17.71 11.14
CA ARG A 21 25.87 -17.65 12.12
C ARG A 21 25.36 -17.16 13.48
N GLY A 22 25.90 -17.74 14.55
CA GLY A 22 25.53 -17.39 15.93
C GLY A 22 24.15 -17.92 16.36
N GLY A 23 23.62 -18.95 15.70
CA GLY A 23 22.33 -19.55 16.07
C GLY A 23 21.09 -18.78 15.59
N ASN A 24 21.26 -17.61 14.99
CA ASN A 24 20.16 -16.77 14.50
C ASN A 24 19.37 -17.40 13.34
N LEU A 25 18.11 -17.00 13.17
CA LEU A 25 17.23 -17.44 12.09
C LEU A 25 16.90 -16.28 11.14
N LYS A 26 16.84 -16.58 9.84
CA LYS A 26 16.28 -15.69 8.82
C LYS A 26 15.06 -16.34 8.17
N HIS A 27 14.12 -15.51 7.76
CA HIS A 27 12.87 -15.94 7.13
C HIS A 27 12.97 -15.69 5.63
N ARG A 28 13.10 -16.76 4.86
CA ARG A 28 13.21 -16.70 3.41
C ARG A 28 11.85 -16.90 2.78
N ALA A 29 11.21 -15.80 2.37
CA ALA A 29 9.98 -15.89 1.60
C ALA A 29 10.25 -16.44 0.19
N ILE A 30 9.48 -17.45 -0.21
CA ILE A 30 9.44 -17.96 -1.59
C ILE A 30 8.18 -17.48 -2.30
N ARG A 31 7.07 -17.41 -1.56
CA ARG A 31 5.82 -16.82 -2.05
C ARG A 31 5.19 -15.92 -0.99
N LEU A 32 4.71 -14.76 -1.42
CA LEU A 32 3.92 -13.82 -0.62
C LEU A 32 2.86 -13.18 -1.52
N ASP A 33 1.68 -12.95 -0.96
CA ASP A 33 0.56 -12.28 -1.62
C ASP A 33 0.00 -11.11 -0.79
N THR A 34 0.48 -10.94 0.44
CA THR A 34 0.02 -9.93 1.38
C THR A 34 1.21 -9.25 2.07
N GLY A 35 1.02 -7.99 2.43
CA GLY A 35 2.00 -7.17 3.13
C GLY A 35 1.33 -6.12 4.02
N SER A 36 2.06 -5.55 4.97
CA SER A 36 1.61 -4.39 5.73
C SER A 36 2.09 -3.11 5.04
N PHE A 37 1.16 -2.26 4.64
CA PHE A 37 1.46 -1.01 3.95
C PHE A 37 1.00 0.19 4.78
N SER A 38 1.86 1.19 4.89
CA SER A 38 1.57 2.45 5.59
C SER A 38 1.18 3.56 4.62
N TRP A 39 0.11 4.28 4.95
CA TRP A 39 -0.23 5.58 4.39
C TRP A 39 0.37 6.65 5.31
N ALA A 40 1.44 7.32 4.86
CA ALA A 40 2.19 8.24 5.71
C ALA A 40 1.43 9.54 5.98
N GLY A 41 0.81 10.14 4.95
CA GLY A 41 0.00 11.35 5.09
C GLY A 41 -1.13 11.24 6.12
N GLU A 42 -1.73 10.06 6.24
CA GLU A 42 -2.85 9.79 7.16
C GLU A 42 -2.47 9.04 8.44
N ALA A 43 -1.17 8.75 8.63
CA ALA A 43 -0.65 7.94 9.73
C ALA A 43 -1.41 6.62 9.96
N PHE A 44 -1.85 5.99 8.87
CA PHE A 44 -2.63 4.75 8.90
C PHE A 44 -1.82 3.60 8.30
N SER A 45 -2.03 2.38 8.78
CA SER A 45 -1.38 1.19 8.23
C SER A 45 -2.37 0.04 8.20
N ALA A 46 -2.39 -0.68 7.08
CA ALA A 46 -3.25 -1.82 6.90
C ALA A 46 -2.51 -2.97 6.23
N LYS A 47 -2.92 -4.19 6.58
CA LYS A 47 -2.53 -5.37 5.82
C LYS A 47 -3.40 -5.44 4.57
N THR A 48 -2.76 -5.47 3.40
CA THR A 48 -3.44 -5.54 2.12
C THR A 48 -2.83 -6.58 1.20
N LYS A 49 -3.57 -6.93 0.14
CA LYS A 49 -3.11 -7.87 -0.87
C LYS A 49 -2.26 -7.13 -1.91
N ILE A 50 -1.15 -7.75 -2.29
CA ILE A 50 -0.32 -7.32 -3.41
C ILE A 50 -0.95 -7.90 -4.68
N LEU A 51 -1.29 -7.05 -5.63
CA LEU A 51 -1.96 -7.46 -6.86
C LEU A 51 -0.94 -7.76 -7.96
N ASN A 52 -0.02 -6.83 -8.18
CA ASN A 52 0.99 -6.96 -9.23
C ASN A 52 2.23 -6.12 -8.93
N ILE A 53 3.36 -6.45 -9.55
CA ILE A 53 4.56 -5.61 -9.57
C ILE A 53 4.51 -4.77 -10.85
N VAL A 54 4.62 -3.46 -10.72
CA VAL A 54 4.43 -2.50 -11.82
C VAL A 54 5.77 -1.97 -12.31
N TYR A 55 6.71 -1.73 -11.40
CA TYR A 55 8.00 -1.17 -11.74
C TYR A 55 9.10 -1.69 -10.82
N ASN A 56 10.29 -1.86 -11.38
CA ASN A 56 11.51 -2.13 -10.65
C ASN A 56 12.63 -1.24 -11.22
N ALA A 57 13.37 -0.57 -10.34
CA ALA A 57 14.45 0.32 -10.73
C ALA A 57 15.70 -0.45 -11.19
N SER A 58 15.96 -1.63 -10.63
CA SER A 58 17.21 -2.36 -10.85
C SER A 58 17.17 -3.29 -12.06
N ASN A 59 16.06 -4.01 -12.28
CA ASN A 59 15.97 -4.96 -13.38
C ASN A 59 14.51 -5.16 -13.84
N ASN A 60 14.25 -4.97 -15.12
CA ASN A 60 12.93 -5.12 -15.74
C ASN A 60 12.44 -6.58 -15.76
N GLU A 61 13.34 -7.57 -15.81
CA GLU A 61 12.97 -8.99 -15.77
C GLU A 61 12.28 -9.38 -14.45
N LEU A 62 12.56 -8.64 -13.37
CA LEU A 62 11.91 -8.85 -12.08
C LEU A 62 10.44 -8.41 -12.10
N VAL A 63 10.08 -7.45 -12.96
CA VAL A 63 8.69 -7.06 -13.21
C VAL A 63 8.01 -8.16 -14.02
N ARG A 64 8.61 -8.58 -15.15
CA ARG A 64 8.05 -9.62 -16.03
C ARG A 64 7.75 -10.93 -15.30
N THR A 65 8.60 -11.29 -14.35
CA THR A 65 8.49 -12.55 -13.61
C THR A 65 7.79 -12.42 -12.26
N ASN A 66 7.20 -11.26 -11.95
CA ASN A 66 6.54 -10.96 -10.67
C ASN A 66 7.39 -11.32 -9.44
N THR A 67 8.64 -10.86 -9.43
CA THR A 67 9.58 -11.06 -8.30
C THR A 67 9.54 -9.89 -7.33
N ILE A 68 9.24 -10.19 -6.06
CA ILE A 68 9.13 -9.22 -4.97
C ILE A 68 10.51 -8.97 -4.37
N VAL A 69 10.98 -7.72 -4.46
CA VAL A 69 12.26 -7.26 -3.88
C VAL A 69 12.08 -5.91 -3.19
N LYS A 70 13.06 -5.51 -2.36
CA LYS A 70 13.07 -4.16 -1.78
C LYS A 70 13.13 -3.11 -2.90
N GLY A 71 12.34 -2.05 -2.78
CA GLY A 71 12.30 -0.91 -3.69
C GLY A 71 11.52 -1.16 -4.98
N CYS A 72 10.86 -2.31 -5.13
CA CYS A 72 9.92 -2.48 -6.25
C CYS A 72 8.61 -1.74 -5.96
N ILE A 73 8.02 -1.20 -7.01
CA ILE A 73 6.72 -0.54 -6.98
C ILE A 73 5.67 -1.57 -7.34
N VAL A 74 4.71 -1.72 -6.43
CA VAL A 74 3.62 -2.68 -6.52
C VAL A 74 2.28 -1.97 -6.57
N SER A 75 1.32 -2.59 -7.25
CA SER A 75 -0.08 -2.25 -7.12
C SER A 75 -0.68 -3.13 -6.02
N ILE A 76 -1.29 -2.49 -5.02
CA ILE A 76 -1.94 -3.14 -3.88
C ILE A 76 -3.44 -2.87 -3.91
N ASP A 77 -4.20 -3.73 -3.24
CA ASP A 77 -5.63 -3.53 -3.01
C ASP A 77 -5.88 -2.30 -2.13
N ALA A 78 -6.75 -1.39 -2.62
CA ALA A 78 -7.09 -0.15 -1.94
C ALA A 78 -8.22 -0.31 -0.91
N ALA A 79 -8.97 -1.42 -0.91
CA ALA A 79 -10.20 -1.54 -0.12
C ALA A 79 -10.00 -1.26 1.40
N PRO A 80 -8.93 -1.73 2.07
CA PRO A 80 -8.71 -1.44 3.49
C PRO A 80 -8.46 0.05 3.78
N PHE A 81 -7.80 0.75 2.86
CA PHE A 81 -7.53 2.19 2.97
C PHE A 81 -8.77 3.02 2.70
N LYS A 82 -9.52 2.67 1.63
CA LYS A 82 -10.80 3.30 1.30
C LYS A 82 -11.80 3.17 2.46
N ALA A 83 -11.99 1.96 2.99
CA ALA A 83 -12.90 1.71 4.10
C ALA A 83 -12.50 2.47 5.38
N TRP A 84 -11.20 2.60 5.65
CA TRP A 84 -10.72 3.41 6.76
C TRP A 84 -10.99 4.90 6.53
N PHE A 85 -10.68 5.42 5.33
CA PHE A 85 -10.83 6.83 5.00
C PHE A 85 -12.29 7.28 5.11
N GLU A 86 -13.21 6.54 4.48
CA GLU A 86 -14.66 6.83 4.51
C GLU A 86 -15.20 6.83 5.95
N LYS A 87 -14.74 5.88 6.78
CA LYS A 87 -15.13 5.80 8.19
C LYS A 87 -14.50 6.89 9.05
N HIS A 88 -13.23 7.22 8.81
CA HIS A 88 -12.48 8.18 9.61
C HIS A 88 -13.02 9.60 9.45
N TYR A 89 -13.29 9.95 8.19
CA TYR A 89 -13.75 11.27 7.77
C TYR A 89 -15.26 11.37 7.62
N ALA A 90 -16.02 10.29 7.76
CA ALA A 90 -17.47 10.29 7.51
C ALA A 90 -17.79 10.90 6.14
N CYS A 91 -17.18 10.31 5.11
CA CYS A 91 -17.31 10.72 3.73
C CYS A 91 -17.41 9.48 2.84
N LYS A 92 -17.75 9.69 1.57
CA LYS A 92 -17.73 8.66 0.53
C LYS A 92 -16.81 9.09 -0.59
N ILE A 93 -16.01 8.16 -1.09
CA ILE A 93 -15.23 8.38 -2.30
C ILE A 93 -16.05 7.85 -3.48
N ASP A 94 -16.48 8.77 -4.34
CA ASP A 94 -17.25 8.43 -5.53
C ASP A 94 -16.41 7.67 -6.58
N ALA A 95 -17.06 7.20 -7.64
CA ALA A 95 -16.36 6.49 -8.72
C ALA A 95 -15.43 7.39 -9.54
N LYS A 96 -15.53 8.72 -9.41
CA LYS A 96 -14.74 9.72 -10.14
C LYS A 96 -13.57 10.26 -9.31
N GLY A 97 -13.38 9.80 -8.07
CA GLY A 97 -12.32 10.27 -7.18
C GLY A 97 -12.65 11.57 -6.43
N ALA A 98 -13.91 11.98 -6.37
CA ALA A 98 -14.36 13.08 -5.53
C ALA A 98 -14.78 12.60 -4.14
N VAL A 99 -14.42 13.37 -3.12
CA VAL A 99 -14.79 13.12 -1.72
C VAL A 99 -16.11 13.83 -1.44
N VAL A 100 -17.18 13.05 -1.27
CA VAL A 100 -18.51 13.53 -0.89
C VAL A 100 -18.62 13.43 0.64
N LYS A 101 -18.66 14.58 1.33
CA LYS A 101 -18.81 14.64 2.79
C LYS A 101 -20.25 14.26 3.17
N ASP A 102 -20.42 13.40 4.18
CA ASP A 102 -21.75 13.08 4.69
C ASP A 102 -22.30 14.25 5.53
N ASP A 103 -23.61 14.48 5.44
CA ASP A 103 -24.33 15.45 6.27
C ASP A 103 -24.38 14.98 7.73
N LEU A 104 -23.42 15.41 8.54
CA LEU A 104 -23.25 14.96 9.93
C LEU A 104 -24.42 15.38 10.86
N THR A 105 -25.20 16.38 10.48
CA THR A 105 -26.38 16.85 11.24
C THR A 105 -27.54 15.85 11.21
N LYS A 106 -27.56 14.95 10.23
CA LYS A 106 -28.60 13.92 10.04
C LYS A 106 -28.24 12.59 10.69
N LEU A 107 -27.11 12.50 11.39
CA LEU A 107 -26.68 11.28 12.08
C LEU A 107 -27.45 11.09 13.40
N GLU A 108 -28.50 10.29 13.34
CA GLU A 108 -29.26 9.86 14.52
C GLU A 108 -28.39 9.01 15.47
N GLY A 109 -28.61 9.14 16.78
CA GLY A 109 -27.95 8.33 17.81
C GLY A 109 -26.51 8.73 18.18
N LYS A 110 -25.96 9.83 17.63
CA LYS A 110 -24.63 10.36 18.01
C LYS A 110 -24.73 11.60 18.90
N SER A 111 -23.84 11.69 19.88
CA SER A 111 -23.76 12.86 20.76
C SER A 111 -23.27 14.11 20.00
N LYS A 112 -23.70 15.30 20.45
CA LYS A 112 -23.26 16.60 19.89
C LYS A 112 -21.73 16.74 19.82
N TYR A 113 -21.04 16.25 20.86
CA TYR A 113 -19.57 16.21 20.90
C TYR A 113 -18.97 15.36 19.78
N THR A 114 -19.56 14.20 19.50
CA THR A 114 -19.10 13.30 18.43
C THR A 114 -19.28 13.94 17.06
N ILE A 115 -20.40 14.62 16.83
CA ILE A 115 -20.69 15.33 15.58
C ILE A 115 -19.66 16.45 15.36
N ALA A 116 -19.41 17.29 16.37
CA ALA A 116 -18.40 18.35 16.28
C ALA A 116 -17.00 17.81 16.01
N LYS A 117 -16.63 16.67 16.62
CA LYS A 117 -15.36 15.99 16.36
C LYS A 117 -15.24 15.50 14.91
N LEU A 118 -16.32 14.98 14.33
CA LEU A 118 -16.35 14.52 12.95
C LEU A 118 -16.29 15.70 11.96
N GLN A 119 -16.98 16.80 12.25
CA GLN A 119 -16.92 18.03 11.43
C GLN A 119 -15.49 18.55 11.36
N LYS A 120 -14.82 18.66 12.51
CA LYS A 120 -13.41 19.08 12.58
C LYS A 120 -12.48 18.17 11.78
N ARG A 121 -12.76 16.86 11.72
CA ARG A 121 -11.99 15.92 10.88
C ARG A 121 -12.30 16.08 9.40
N GLN A 122 -13.57 16.27 9.02
CA GLN A 122 -13.95 16.52 7.63
C GLN A 122 -13.26 17.77 7.06
N GLU A 123 -13.00 18.77 7.91
CA GLU A 123 -12.24 19.98 7.55
C GLU A 123 -10.74 19.72 7.41
N SER A 124 -10.19 18.72 8.10
CA SER A 124 -8.77 18.39 8.05
C SER A 124 -8.40 17.45 6.90
N ILE A 125 -9.33 17.12 6.00
CA ILE A 125 -9.04 16.29 4.83
C ILE A 125 -8.01 17.04 3.97
N VAL A 126 -6.84 16.43 3.80
CA VAL A 126 -5.80 16.94 2.91
C VAL A 126 -6.18 16.61 1.48
N ASP A 127 -6.01 17.57 0.57
CA ASP A 127 -6.34 17.40 -0.85
C ASP A 127 -5.26 16.59 -1.57
N GLN A 128 -5.27 15.27 -1.38
CA GLN A 128 -4.41 14.33 -2.10
C GLN A 128 -5.17 13.71 -3.28
N LYS A 129 -5.46 14.53 -4.29
CA LYS A 129 -6.30 14.14 -5.43
C LYS A 129 -5.87 12.83 -6.10
N GLU A 130 -4.58 12.65 -6.40
CA GLU A 130 -4.09 11.44 -7.09
C GLU A 130 -4.24 10.15 -6.25
N VAL A 131 -4.07 10.26 -4.94
CA VAL A 131 -4.23 9.12 -4.01
C VAL A 131 -5.71 8.74 -3.94
N ILE A 132 -6.59 9.72 -3.82
CA ILE A 132 -8.04 9.51 -3.77
C ILE A 132 -8.56 8.89 -5.07
N GLU A 133 -8.06 9.33 -6.24
CA GLU A 133 -8.37 8.71 -7.53
C GLU A 133 -7.96 7.23 -7.58
N GLN A 134 -6.79 6.88 -7.02
CA GLN A 134 -6.35 5.48 -6.90
C GLN A 134 -7.21 4.66 -5.93
N LEU A 135 -7.63 5.25 -4.82
CA LEU A 135 -8.57 4.63 -3.89
C LEU A 135 -9.92 4.35 -4.57
N ALA A 136 -10.42 5.27 -5.39
CA ALA A 136 -11.63 5.07 -6.19
C ALA A 136 -11.47 3.94 -7.22
N ALA A 137 -10.30 3.84 -7.86
CA ALA A 137 -9.97 2.78 -8.82
C ALA A 137 -9.82 1.39 -8.19
N GLY A 138 -9.80 1.28 -6.85
CA GLY A 138 -9.67 0.01 -6.13
C GLY A 138 -8.24 -0.54 -6.06
N LYS A 139 -7.25 0.20 -6.59
CA LYS A 139 -5.84 -0.19 -6.55
C LYS A 139 -4.97 1.03 -6.37
N ILE A 140 -3.98 0.92 -5.48
CA ILE A 140 -3.07 2.02 -5.15
C ILE A 140 -1.62 1.57 -5.31
N LEU A 141 -0.75 2.50 -5.69
CA LEU A 141 0.68 2.24 -5.86
C LEU A 141 1.42 2.35 -4.52
N ALA A 142 2.30 1.40 -4.27
CA ALA A 142 3.11 1.34 -3.06
C ALA A 142 4.53 0.89 -3.36
N CYS A 143 5.48 1.32 -2.53
CA CYS A 143 6.87 0.90 -2.55
C CYS A 143 7.14 -0.13 -1.45
N ILE A 144 7.81 -1.24 -1.78
CA ILE A 144 8.24 -2.23 -0.79
C ILE A 144 9.52 -1.74 -0.08
N SER A 145 9.44 -1.46 1.21
CA SER A 145 10.59 -1.00 2.02
C SER A 145 11.33 -2.16 2.71
N SER A 146 10.64 -3.28 2.92
CA SER A 146 11.17 -4.49 3.55
C SER A 146 12.01 -5.36 2.59
N ARG A 147 12.67 -6.40 3.13
CA ARG A 147 13.50 -7.35 2.37
C ARG A 147 12.92 -8.78 2.48
N PRO A 148 12.00 -9.19 1.58
CA PRO A 148 11.28 -10.47 1.67
C PRO A 148 12.16 -11.71 1.83
N GLY A 149 13.31 -11.76 1.15
CA GLY A 149 14.24 -12.89 1.25
C GLY A 149 15.02 -13.00 2.56
N GLN A 150 14.92 -12.00 3.45
CA GLN A 150 15.61 -11.95 4.75
C GLN A 150 14.63 -12.00 5.92
N SER A 151 13.57 -11.17 5.85
CA SER A 151 12.57 -11.01 6.91
C SER A 151 11.30 -11.83 6.68
N GLY A 152 11.07 -12.36 5.48
CA GLY A 152 9.85 -13.10 5.15
C GLY A 152 8.61 -12.22 5.03
N ARG A 153 8.78 -10.89 4.93
CA ARG A 153 7.70 -9.91 4.86
C ARG A 153 7.83 -9.04 3.61
N ALA A 154 6.70 -8.57 3.10
CA ALA A 154 6.60 -7.66 1.97
C ALA A 154 5.89 -6.36 2.40
N ASP A 155 6.40 -5.76 3.47
CA ASP A 155 5.92 -4.50 4.03
C ASP A 155 6.46 -3.30 3.23
N GLY A 156 5.71 -2.21 3.24
CA GLY A 156 5.96 -1.04 2.42
C GLY A 156 5.14 0.18 2.83
N TYR A 157 5.14 1.19 1.95
CA TYR A 157 4.37 2.42 2.12
C TYR A 157 3.73 2.83 0.79
N ILE A 158 2.60 3.53 0.86
CA ILE A 158 1.89 4.09 -0.29
C ILE A 158 2.70 5.25 -0.88
N LEU A 159 2.75 5.34 -2.21
CA LEU A 159 3.40 6.46 -2.88
C LEU A 159 2.49 7.70 -2.85
N GLU A 160 3.05 8.84 -2.45
CA GLU A 160 2.37 10.13 -2.34
C GLU A 160 3.16 11.22 -3.11
N ASP A 161 2.47 12.32 -3.45
CA ASP A 161 3.04 13.57 -3.96
C ASP A 161 4.11 13.43 -5.08
N GLU A 162 5.27 14.06 -4.91
CA GLU A 162 6.36 14.07 -5.90
C GLU A 162 6.89 12.67 -6.22
N GLU A 163 6.92 11.77 -5.23
CA GLU A 163 7.37 10.39 -5.42
C GLU A 163 6.40 9.64 -6.33
N LEU A 164 5.10 9.81 -6.10
CA LEU A 164 4.05 9.23 -6.94
C LEU A 164 4.14 9.76 -8.37
N ALA A 165 4.26 11.08 -8.54
CA ALA A 165 4.40 11.73 -9.84
C ALA A 165 5.65 11.22 -10.60
N PHE A 166 6.77 11.06 -9.91
CA PHE A 166 8.01 10.51 -10.48
C PHE A 166 7.80 9.08 -11.01
N TYR A 167 7.20 8.19 -10.23
CA TYR A 167 6.98 6.81 -10.66
C TYR A 167 5.93 6.69 -11.75
N HIS A 168 4.87 7.51 -11.75
CA HIS A 168 3.93 7.60 -12.87
C HIS A 168 4.64 7.94 -14.18
N LYS A 169 5.52 8.95 -14.16
CA LYS A 169 6.33 9.32 -15.33
C LYS A 169 7.19 8.15 -15.81
N LYS A 170 7.86 7.43 -14.90
CA LYS A 170 8.71 6.27 -15.25
C LYS A 170 7.91 5.09 -15.79
N ILE A 171 6.74 4.82 -15.23
CA ILE A 171 5.86 3.74 -15.69
C ILE A 171 5.31 4.07 -17.09
N ASN A 172 4.87 5.31 -17.32
CA ASN A 172 4.33 5.73 -18.61
C ASN A 172 5.40 5.78 -19.71
N GLN A 173 6.62 6.19 -19.38
CA GLN A 173 7.76 6.12 -20.32
C GLN A 173 8.11 4.70 -20.74
N LYS A 174 7.98 3.71 -19.84
CA LYS A 174 8.24 2.29 -20.16
C LYS A 174 7.11 1.61 -20.94
N LYS A 175 5.91 2.18 -20.94
CA LYS A 175 4.76 1.64 -21.69
C LYS A 175 4.69 2.14 -23.14
N LYS A 176 5.30 3.29 -23.42
CA LYS A 176 5.51 3.78 -24.79
C LYS A 176 6.60 2.96 -25.45
#